data_AF-A0A3A4QYR5-F1
#
_entry.id   AF-A0A3A4QYR5-F1
#
_cell.length_a   1.000
_cell.length_b   1.000
_cell.length_c   1.000
_cell.angle_alpha   90.00
_cell.angle_beta   90.00
_cell.angle_gamma   90.00
#
_symmetry.space_group_name_H-M   'P 1'
#
loop_
_entity.id
_entity.type
_entity.pdbx_description
1 polymer ?
#
loop_
_entity_poly.entity_id
_entity_poly.type
_entity_poly.pdbx_seq_one_letter_code
_entity_poly.pdbx_strand_id
1 'polypeptide(L)'
;MSEERLILKGKYLDLKQKRIDLSLQINTQIKSIKNLLAASSVSPIAEIDLEGVAAMATEARDLKMKYMEICHDIAKIEKDLE
;
A
#
# COMPACT_ATOMS: atom_id res chain seq x y z
N MET A 1 -24.76 -9.03 -22.31
CA MET A 1 -23.59 -9.21 -21.42
C MET A 1 -23.82 -10.48 -20.63
N SER A 2 -22.82 -11.37 -20.50
CA SER A 2 -22.91 -12.54 -19.63
C SER A 2 -22.80 -12.13 -18.16
N GLU A 3 -23.43 -12.92 -17.27
CA GLU A 3 -23.38 -12.74 -15.81
C GLU A 3 -21.94 -12.75 -15.27
N GLU A 4 -21.10 -13.64 -15.79
CA GLU A 4 -19.67 -13.72 -15.49
C GLU A 4 -18.92 -12.41 -15.78
N ARG A 5 -19.26 -11.74 -16.89
CA ARG A 5 -18.63 -10.47 -17.26
C ARG A 5 -19.03 -9.33 -16.31
N LEU A 6 -20.25 -9.36 -15.77
CA LEU A 6 -20.70 -8.40 -14.75
C LEU A 6 -19.98 -8.63 -13.42
N ILE A 7 -19.82 -9.88 -13.01
CA ILE A 7 -19.09 -10.26 -11.78
C ILE A 7 -17.63 -9.81 -11.86
N LEU A 8 -16.94 -10.07 -12.98
CA LEU A 8 -15.55 -9.65 -13.19
C LEU A 8 -15.40 -8.12 -13.15
N LYS A 9 -16.33 -7.37 -13.74
CA LYS A 9 -16.35 -5.90 -13.66
C LYS A 9 -16.53 -5.39 -12.23
N GLY A 10 -17.42 -6.01 -11.45
CA GLY A 10 -17.60 -5.67 -10.03
C GLY A 10 -16.30 -5.88 -9.24
N LYS A 11 -15.70 -7.07 -9.35
CA LYS A 11 -14.43 -7.40 -8.70
C LYS A 11 -13.30 -6.46 -9.12
N TYR A 12 -13.25 -6.07 -10.40
CA TYR A 12 -12.26 -5.12 -10.91
C TYR A 12 -12.37 -3.74 -10.25
N LEU A 13 -13.59 -3.22 -10.09
CA LEU A 13 -13.83 -1.94 -9.42
C LEU A 13 -13.42 -1.99 -7.95
N ASP A 14 -13.76 -3.08 -7.25
CA ASP A 14 -13.37 -3.28 -5.85
C ASP A 14 -11.85 -3.31 -5.68
N LEU A 15 -11.14 -4.03 -6.56
CA LEU A 15 -9.68 -4.10 -6.53
C LEU A 15 -9.04 -2.75 -6.85
N LYS A 16 -9.60 -1.97 -7.79
CA LYS A 16 -9.14 -0.60 -8.05
C LYS A 16 -9.26 0.30 -6.84
N GLN A 17 -10.38 0.22 -6.12
CA GLN A 17 -10.57 1.00 -4.90
C GLN A 17 -9.54 0.58 -3.83
N LYS A 18 -9.41 -0.73 -3.57
CA LYS A 18 -8.41 -1.25 -2.61
C LYS A 18 -6.98 -0.84 -2.96
N ARG A 19 -6.62 -0.80 -4.24
CA ARG A 19 -5.32 -0.31 -4.71
C ARG A 19 -5.09 1.15 -4.32
N ILE A 20 -6.09 2.00 -4.50
CA ILE A 20 -6.03 3.43 -4.13
C ILE A 20 -5.85 3.57 -2.62
N ASP A 21 -6.66 2.84 -1.84
CA ASP A 21 -6.61 2.89 -0.38
C ASP A 21 -5.24 2.44 0.16
N LEU A 22 -4.69 1.34 -0.36
CA LEU A 22 -3.34 0.89 0.00
C LEU A 22 -2.26 1.92 -0.37
N SER A 23 -2.37 2.55 -1.53
CA SER A 23 -1.42 3.61 -1.94
C SER A 23 -1.43 4.77 -0.96
N LEU A 24 -2.61 5.21 -0.50
CA LEU A 24 -2.74 6.27 0.50
C LEU A 24 -2.14 5.86 1.85
N GLN A 25 -2.39 4.63 2.29
CA GLN A 25 -1.84 4.10 3.54
C GLN A 25 -0.31 4.01 3.50
N ILE A 26 0.26 3.46 2.42
CA ILE A 26 1.71 3.38 2.22
C ILE A 26 2.35 4.77 2.24
N ASN A 27 1.76 5.73 1.52
CA ASN A 27 2.27 7.10 1.48
C ASN A 27 2.23 7.77 2.85
N THR A 28 1.17 7.54 3.62
CA THR A 28 1.02 8.06 4.98
C THR A 28 2.10 7.48 5.88
N GLN A 29 2.32 6.17 5.83
CA GLN A 29 3.34 5.48 6.61
C GLN A 29 4.76 5.99 6.29
N ILE A 30 5.08 6.12 5.01
CA ILE A 30 6.37 6.66 4.55
C ILE A 30 6.56 8.10 5.03
N LYS A 31 5.51 8.93 5.00
CA LYS A 31 5.57 10.31 5.49
C LYS A 31 5.85 10.36 6.99
N SER A 32 5.20 9.50 7.77
CA SER A 32 5.45 9.41 9.21
C SER A 32 6.88 8.97 9.53
N ILE A 33 7.40 7.96 8.83
CA ILE A 33 8.81 7.54 8.94
C ILE A 33 9.76 8.69 8.63
N LYS A 34 9.52 9.43 7.53
CA LYS A 34 10.33 10.59 7.16
C LYS A 34 10.31 11.68 8.25
N ASN A 35 9.17 11.93 8.87
CA ASN A 35 9.05 12.92 9.93
C ASN A 35 9.83 12.51 11.20
N LEU A 36 9.74 11.24 11.60
CA LEU A 36 10.51 10.71 12.74
C LEU A 36 12.01 10.81 12.49
N LEU A 37 12.46 10.41 11.30
CA LEU A 37 13.86 10.54 10.90
C LEU A 37 14.30 12.00 10.75
N ALA A 38 13.43 12.91 10.31
CA ALA A 38 13.77 14.33 10.23
C ALA A 38 14.02 14.93 11.63
N ALA A 39 13.29 14.48 12.64
CA ALA A 39 13.51 14.90 14.03
C ALA A 39 14.91 14.50 14.55
N SER A 40 15.51 13.44 14.00
CA SER A 40 16.87 13.02 14.35
C SER A 40 17.96 14.04 14.01
N SER A 41 17.65 15.06 13.20
CA SER A 41 18.58 16.14 12.88
C SER A 41 18.80 17.12 14.04
N VAL A 42 17.89 17.12 15.03
CA VAL A 42 17.91 18.04 16.18
C VAL A 42 17.84 17.33 17.53
N SER A 43 17.43 16.06 17.55
CA SER A 43 17.37 15.24 18.77
C SER A 43 18.71 14.54 19.06
N PRO A 44 19.09 14.38 20.34
CA PRO A 44 20.17 13.49 20.74
C PRO A 44 19.97 12.06 20.21
N ILE A 45 21.05 11.38 19.84
CA ILE A 45 20.97 10.04 19.23
C ILE A 45 20.27 9.01 20.13
N ALA A 46 20.37 9.16 21.45
CA ALA A 46 19.74 8.28 22.44
C ALA A 46 18.22 8.43 22.50
N GLU A 47 17.65 9.50 21.95
CA GLU A 47 16.21 9.79 21.96
C GLU A 47 15.52 9.40 20.64
N ILE A 48 16.29 8.92 19.65
CA ILE A 48 15.73 8.50 18.36
C ILE A 48 15.12 7.10 18.51
N ASP A 49 13.82 7.00 18.31
CA ASP A 49 13.10 5.72 18.29
C ASP A 49 13.32 4.97 16.96
N LEU A 50 14.46 4.29 16.86
CA LEU A 50 14.79 3.47 15.69
C LEU A 50 13.96 2.19 15.60
N GLU A 51 13.49 1.67 16.75
CA GLU A 51 12.64 0.47 16.78
C GLU A 51 11.26 0.76 16.20
N GLY A 52 10.64 1.88 16.60
CA GLY A 52 9.39 2.37 16.02
C GLY A 52 9.52 2.62 14.52
N VAL A 53 10.61 3.26 14.07
CA VAL A 53 10.87 3.46 12.64
C VAL A 53 10.98 2.13 11.89
N ALA A 54 11.67 1.14 12.45
CA ALA A 54 11.82 -0.18 11.83
C ALA A 54 10.49 -0.94 11.74
N ALA A 55 9.66 -0.88 12.79
CA ALA A 55 8.32 -1.45 12.80
C ALA A 55 7.45 -0.80 11.70
N MET A 56 7.44 0.53 11.63
CA MET A 56 6.67 1.25 10.60
C MET A 56 7.14 0.94 9.18
N ALA A 57 8.45 0.77 8.97
CA ALA A 57 9.02 0.39 7.68
C ALA A 57 8.62 -1.03 7.27
N THR A 58 8.52 -1.94 8.24
CA THR A 58 8.05 -3.32 8.01
C THR A 58 6.59 -3.33 7.59
N GLU A 59 5.72 -2.58 8.28
CA GLU A 59 4.32 -2.41 7.89
C GLU A 59 4.17 -1.82 6.48
N ALA A 60 4.96 -0.78 6.14
CA ALA A 60 4.95 -0.18 4.81
C ALA A 60 5.35 -1.19 3.72
N ARG A 61 6.32 -2.07 4.01
CA ARG A 61 6.74 -3.15 3.12
C ARG A 61 5.61 -4.16 2.90
N ASP A 62 4.93 -4.58 3.96
CA ASP A 62 3.84 -5.57 3.88
C ASP A 62 2.65 -5.00 3.11
N LEU A 63 2.30 -3.73 3.33
CA LEU A 63 1.29 -3.02 2.54
C LEU A 63 1.69 -2.94 1.06
N LYS A 64 2.96 -2.69 0.77
CA LYS A 64 3.48 -2.69 -0.61
C LYS A 64 3.37 -4.06 -1.26
N MET A 65 3.62 -5.15 -0.54
CA MET A 65 3.45 -6.51 -1.07
C MET A 65 1.98 -6.75 -1.48
N LYS A 66 1.04 -6.44 -0.59
CA LYS A 66 -0.41 -6.52 -0.89
C LYS A 66 -0.81 -5.64 -2.08
N TYR A 67 -0.26 -4.44 -2.17
CA TYR A 67 -0.51 -3.54 -3.30
C TYR A 67 -0.07 -4.17 -4.64
N MET A 68 1.08 -4.85 -4.65
CA MET A 68 1.59 -5.53 -5.85
C MET A 68 0.73 -6.73 -6.25
N GLU A 69 0.25 -7.51 -5.27
CA GLU A 69 -0.71 -8.60 -5.50
C GLU A 69 -2.00 -8.07 -6.14
N ILE A 70 -2.57 -6.99 -5.61
CA ILE A 70 -3.76 -6.36 -6.20
C ILE A 70 -3.50 -5.87 -7.63
N CYS A 71 -2.33 -5.28 -7.89
CA CYS A 71 -1.98 -4.87 -9.26
C CYS A 71 -1.91 -6.07 -10.22
N HIS A 72 -1.41 -7.21 -9.75
CA HIS A 72 -1.37 -8.44 -10.53
C HIS A 72 -2.79 -8.97 -10.81
N ASP A 73 -3.66 -9.02 -9.80
CA ASP A 73 -5.05 -9.47 -9.93
C ASP A 73 -5.85 -8.58 -10.89
N ILE A 74 -5.64 -7.26 -10.83
CA ILE A 74 -6.24 -6.29 -11.76
C ILE A 74 -5.83 -6.61 -13.20
N ALA A 75 -4.53 -6.79 -13.45
CA ALA A 75 -4.01 -7.09 -14.79
C ALA A 75 -4.54 -8.42 -15.34
N LYS A 76 -4.78 -9.41 -14.47
CA LYS A 76 -5.41 -10.68 -14.85
C LYS A 76 -6.86 -10.47 -15.26
N ILE A 77 -7.65 -9.76 -14.46
CA ILE A 77 -9.06 -9.47 -14.78
C ILE A 77 -9.19 -8.63 -16.05
N GLU A 78 -8.27 -7.70 -16.30
CA GLU A 78 -8.25 -6.93 -17.55
C GLU A 78 -8.11 -7.83 -18.77
N LYS A 79 -7.18 -8.80 -18.73
CA LYS A 79 -7.04 -9.81 -19.80
C LYS A 79 -8.27 -10.70 -19.95
N ASP A 80 -8.93 -11.08 -18.85
CA ASP A 80 -10.14 -11.91 -18.89
C ASP A 80 -11.36 -11.14 -19.43
N LEU A 81 -11.31 -9.80 -19.45
CA LEU A 81 -12.39 -8.91 -19.92
C LEU A 81 -12.24 -8.42 -21.37
N GLU A 82 -11.05 -8.57 -21.96
CA GLU A 82 -10.73 -8.34 -23.38
C GLU A 82 -11.41 -9.39 -24.28
#